data_AF-A3ITZ4-F1
#
_entry.id   AF-A3ITZ4-F1
#
_cell.length_a   1.000
_cell.length_b   1.000
_cell.length_c   1.000
_cell.angle_alpha   90.00
_cell.angle_beta   90.00
_cell.angle_gamma   90.00
#
_symmetry.space_group_name_H-M   'P 1'
#
loop_
_entity.id
_entity.type
_entity.pdbx_description
1 polymer ?
#
loop_
_entity_poly.entity_id
_entity_poly.type
_entity_poly.pdbx_seq_one_letter_code
_entity_poly.pdbx_strand_id
1 'polypeptide(L)'
;MSELPVIQKTYDFVKWIVPILNKLPRDHKFLLGDRMITELYELLEGLLRARYAKEKLTQLQSLNSELDVLRYQTRLLYDFELISLKRYQYINQQLQGIGIELGGWIKQQKQQNINLKNQHNNHYQHRANLN
;
A
#
# COMPACT_ATOMS: atom_id res chain seq x y z
N MET A 1 -6.11 -20.99 1.03
CA MET A 1 -6.36 -19.71 0.32
C MET A 1 -5.02 -19.06 0.09
N SER A 2 -4.64 -18.76 -1.16
CA SER A 2 -3.41 -18.01 -1.44
C SER A 2 -3.53 -16.61 -0.88
N GLU A 3 -2.57 -16.17 -0.07
CA GLU A 3 -2.54 -14.78 0.39
C GLU A 3 -2.34 -13.82 -0.79
N LEU A 4 -2.91 -12.61 -0.70
CA LEU A 4 -2.68 -11.59 -1.71
C LEU A 4 -1.20 -11.19 -1.67
N PRO A 5 -0.48 -11.20 -2.81
CA PRO A 5 0.96 -10.93 -2.83
C PRO A 5 1.36 -9.62 -2.16
N VAL A 6 0.53 -8.56 -2.29
CA VAL A 6 0.77 -7.27 -1.63
C VAL A 6 0.76 -7.38 -0.10
N ILE A 7 -0.12 -8.19 0.49
CA ILE A 7 -0.23 -8.34 1.95
C ILE A 7 1.02 -9.05 2.48
N GLN A 8 1.39 -10.16 1.86
CA GLN A 8 2.57 -10.93 2.26
C GLN A 8 3.85 -10.10 2.12
N LYS A 9 4.04 -9.38 1.00
CA LYS A 9 5.19 -8.50 0.80
C LYS A 9 5.26 -7.38 1.84
N THR A 10 4.13 -6.75 2.14
CA THR A 10 4.08 -5.72 3.20
C THR A 10 4.43 -6.34 4.55
N TYR A 11 3.86 -7.49 4.92
CA TYR A 11 4.16 -8.19 6.16
C TYR A 11 5.67 -8.51 6.30
N ASP A 12 6.27 -9.09 5.27
CA ASP A 12 7.69 -9.44 5.28
C ASP A 12 8.57 -8.19 5.37
N PHE A 13 8.19 -7.12 4.68
CA PHE A 13 8.89 -5.86 4.75
C PHE A 13 8.79 -5.24 6.16
N VAL A 14 7.60 -5.18 6.77
CA VAL A 14 7.41 -4.71 8.15
C VAL A 14 8.30 -5.49 9.12
N LYS A 15 8.27 -6.82 9.05
CA LYS A 15 9.09 -7.71 9.87
C LYS A 15 10.59 -7.40 9.74
N TRP A 16 11.04 -7.04 8.54
CA TRP A 16 12.44 -6.72 8.27
C TRP A 16 12.85 -5.31 8.72
N ILE A 17 12.02 -4.29 8.48
CA ILE A 17 12.38 -2.88 8.70
C ILE A 17 12.20 -2.43 10.16
N VAL A 18 11.19 -2.94 10.87
CA VAL A 18 10.88 -2.50 12.25
C VAL A 18 12.08 -2.69 13.21
N PRO A 19 12.83 -3.81 13.19
CA PRO A 19 14.04 -3.94 14.01
C PRO A 19 15.15 -2.94 13.67
N ILE A 20 15.20 -2.43 12.44
CA ILE A 20 16.17 -1.42 12.01
C ILE A 20 15.75 -0.05 12.54
N LEU A 21 14.47 0.32 12.38
CA LEU A 21 13.93 1.58 12.90
C LEU A 21 14.02 1.67 14.43
N ASN A 22 13.84 0.54 15.12
CA ASN A 22 13.97 0.47 16.57
C ASN A 22 15.39 0.74 17.10
N LYS A 23 16.41 0.64 16.24
CA LYS A 23 17.82 0.86 16.57
C LYS A 23 18.33 2.25 16.17
N LEU A 24 17.45 3.14 15.70
CA LEU A 24 17.82 4.52 15.40
C LEU A 24 18.26 5.27 16.67
N PRO A 25 19.14 6.28 16.54
CA PRO A 25 19.47 7.20 17.62
C PRO A 25 18.19 7.79 18.25
N ARG A 26 18.22 7.99 19.58
CA ARG A 26 17.04 8.36 20.37
C ARG A 26 16.28 9.58 19.82
N ASP A 27 17.01 10.59 19.38
CA ASP A 27 16.45 11.86 18.90
C ASP A 27 15.63 11.69 17.60
N HIS A 28 16.05 10.79 16.71
CA HIS A 28 15.34 10.50 15.47
C HIS A 28 14.32 9.37 15.59
N LYS A 29 14.53 8.45 16.53
CA LYS A 29 13.63 7.33 16.78
C LYS A 29 12.22 7.82 17.14
N PHE A 30 12.11 8.76 18.08
CA PHE A 30 10.80 9.25 18.53
C PHE A 30 10.05 10.09 17.50
N LEU A 31 10.76 10.76 16.60
CA LEU A 31 10.14 11.63 15.60
C LEU A 31 9.80 10.88 14.29
N LEU A 32 10.79 10.19 13.73
CA LEU A 32 10.70 9.59 12.40
C LEU A 32 10.55 8.07 12.47
N GLY A 33 11.29 7.41 13.35
CA GLY A 33 11.25 5.95 13.50
C GLY A 33 9.87 5.44 13.91
N ASP A 34 9.34 5.95 15.02
CA ASP A 34 8.04 5.53 15.57
C ASP A 34 6.89 5.88 14.61
N ARG A 35 6.95 7.06 13.96
CA ARG A 35 5.99 7.45 12.94
C ARG A 35 5.98 6.47 11.76
N MET A 36 7.16 6.13 11.22
CA MET A 36 7.29 5.16 10.14
C MET A 36 6.76 3.79 10.54
N ILE A 37 7.05 3.33 11.77
CA ILE A 37 6.54 2.06 12.29
C ILE A 37 5.01 2.05 12.31
N THR A 38 4.39 3.12 12.80
CA THR A 38 2.92 3.27 12.80
C THR A 38 2.35 3.22 11.38
N GLU A 39 2.89 4.03 10.46
CA GLU A 39 2.43 4.08 9.06
C GLU A 39 2.59 2.71 8.36
N LEU A 40 3.64 1.95 8.68
CA LEU A 40 3.85 0.59 8.17
C LEU A 40 2.80 -0.41 8.68
N TYR A 41 2.42 -0.33 9.96
CA TYR A 41 1.35 -1.15 10.50
C TYR A 41 -0.01 -0.75 9.95
N GLU A 42 -0.29 0.56 9.84
CA GLU A 42 -1.52 1.07 9.23
C GLU A 42 -1.67 0.63 7.78
N LEU A 43 -0.59 0.65 7.00
CA LEU A 43 -0.58 0.12 5.64
C LEU A 43 -0.93 -1.37 5.60
N LEU A 44 -0.32 -2.19 6.46
CA LEU A 44 -0.59 -3.62 6.53
C LEU A 44 -2.05 -3.90 6.93
N GLU A 45 -2.53 -3.25 7.98
CA GLU A 45 -3.91 -3.36 8.46
C GLU A 45 -4.91 -2.86 7.42
N GLY A 46 -4.58 -1.78 6.72
CA GLY A 46 -5.39 -1.22 5.65
C GLY A 46 -5.55 -2.20 4.48
N LEU A 47 -4.48 -2.87 4.07
CA LEU A 47 -4.54 -3.92 3.04
C LEU A 47 -5.41 -5.11 3.49
N LEU A 48 -5.29 -5.51 4.76
CA LEU A 48 -6.13 -6.56 5.35
C LEU A 48 -7.62 -6.16 5.38
N ARG A 49 -7.93 -4.91 5.72
CA ARG A 49 -9.29 -4.35 5.70
C ARG A 49 -9.84 -4.29 4.27
N ALA A 50 -9.05 -3.78 3.32
CA ALA A 50 -9.44 -3.64 1.92
C ALA A 50 -9.75 -5.00 1.25
N ARG A 51 -9.11 -6.09 1.71
CA ARG A 51 -9.39 -7.45 1.23
C ARG A 51 -10.88 -7.80 1.34
N TYR A 52 -11.53 -7.40 2.42
CA TYR A 52 -12.92 -7.73 2.75
C TYR A 52 -13.91 -6.57 2.52
N ALA A 53 -13.40 -5.39 2.16
CA ALA A 53 -14.25 -4.23 1.91
C ALA A 53 -15.15 -4.43 0.68
N LYS A 54 -16.35 -3.85 0.72
CA LYS A 54 -17.23 -3.72 -0.46
C LYS A 54 -16.65 -2.70 -1.44
N GLU A 55 -16.36 -1.50 -0.94
CA GLU A 55 -15.74 -0.41 -1.71
C GLU A 55 -14.22 -0.43 -1.55
N LYS A 56 -13.56 -1.32 -2.31
CA LYS A 56 -12.11 -1.52 -2.21
C LYS A 56 -11.31 -0.38 -2.82
N LEU A 57 -11.79 0.19 -3.93
CA LEU A 57 -11.01 1.11 -4.75
C LEU A 57 -10.54 2.35 -3.96
N THR A 58 -11.46 3.01 -3.25
CA THR A 58 -11.14 4.21 -2.45
C THR A 58 -10.12 3.91 -1.36
N GLN A 59 -10.26 2.76 -0.67
CA GLN A 59 -9.32 2.35 0.37
C GLN A 59 -7.93 2.08 -0.21
N LEU A 60 -7.85 1.34 -1.32
CA LEU A 60 -6.57 1.03 -1.98
C LEU A 60 -5.89 2.30 -2.50
N GLN A 61 -6.63 3.29 -2.99
CA GLN A 61 -6.07 4.57 -3.41
C GLN A 61 -5.49 5.36 -2.22
N SER A 62 -6.15 5.34 -1.05
CA SER A 62 -5.61 5.94 0.17
C SER A 62 -4.28 5.29 0.57
N LEU A 63 -4.24 3.96 0.61
CA LEU A 63 -3.03 3.19 0.95
C LEU A 63 -1.89 3.44 -0.04
N ASN A 64 -2.20 3.71 -1.30
CA ASN A 64 -1.17 4.04 -2.29
C ASN A 64 -0.50 5.39 -2.01
N SER A 65 -1.26 6.37 -1.51
CA SER A 65 -0.71 7.66 -1.09
C SER A 65 0.16 7.53 0.17
N GLU A 66 -0.22 6.68 1.12
CA GLU A 66 0.60 6.38 2.31
C GLU A 66 1.96 5.77 1.92
N LEU A 67 1.98 4.93 0.88
CA LEU A 67 3.22 4.38 0.34
C LEU A 67 4.17 5.47 -0.21
N ASP A 68 3.63 6.54 -0.79
CA ASP A 68 4.44 7.70 -1.22
C ASP A 68 5.04 8.44 -0.02
N VAL A 69 4.29 8.60 1.07
CA VAL A 69 4.81 9.18 2.32
C VAL A 69 5.99 8.34 2.85
N LEU A 70 5.85 7.02 2.90
CA LEU A 70 6.91 6.10 3.33
C LEU A 70 8.18 6.20 2.45
N ARG A 71 8.05 6.46 1.13
CA ARG A 71 9.19 6.68 0.23
C ARG A 71 9.97 7.94 0.61
N TYR A 72 9.28 9.05 0.87
CA TYR A 72 9.93 10.30 1.27
C TYR A 72 10.54 10.21 2.67
N GLN A 73 9.86 9.54 3.61
CA GLN A 73 10.44 9.29 4.93
C GLN A 73 11.69 8.38 4.86
N THR A 74 11.68 7.38 3.99
CA THR A 74 12.87 6.55 3.71
C THR A 74 14.02 7.39 3.16
N ARG A 75 13.73 8.38 2.31
CA ARG A 75 14.73 9.34 1.83
C ARG A 75 15.29 10.19 2.98
N LEU A 76 14.43 10.68 3.89
CA LEU A 76 14.89 11.40 5.08
C LEU A 76 15.80 10.54 5.97
N LEU A 77 15.51 9.25 6.14
CA LEU A 77 16.42 8.35 6.88
C LEU A 77 17.82 8.31 6.25
N TYR A 78 17.92 8.35 4.93
CA TYR A 78 19.20 8.34 4.24
C TYR A 78 19.88 9.71 4.28
N ASP A 79 19.14 10.78 4.01
CA ASP A 79 19.66 12.16 4.00
C ASP A 79 20.14 12.60 5.40
N PHE A 80 19.57 12.04 6.48
CA PHE A 80 20.03 12.22 7.86
C PHE A 80 21.09 11.21 8.31
N GLU A 81 21.63 10.41 7.38
CA GLU A 81 22.67 9.39 7.64
C GLU A 81 22.28 8.33 8.68
N LEU A 82 20.97 8.13 8.89
CA LEU A 82 20.42 7.18 9.86
C LEU A 82 20.46 5.73 9.36
N ILE A 83 20.58 5.55 8.04
CA ILE A 83 20.72 4.26 7.39
C ILE A 83 21.81 4.31 6.31
N SER A 84 22.47 3.18 6.09
CA SER A 84 23.45 3.07 5.01
C SER A 84 22.79 3.05 3.62
N LEU A 85 23.55 3.43 2.59
CA LEU A 85 23.11 3.36 1.19
C LEU A 85 22.55 1.99 0.81
N LYS A 86 23.19 0.90 1.27
CA LYS A 86 22.72 -0.47 1.01
C LYS A 86 21.32 -0.72 1.59
N ARG A 87 21.05 -0.24 2.81
CA ARG A 87 19.72 -0.36 3.43
C ARG A 87 18.70 0.52 2.71
N TYR A 88 19.08 1.75 2.38
CA TYR A 88 18.24 2.67 1.60
C TYR A 88 17.81 2.04 0.27
N GLN A 89 18.74 1.48 -0.50
CA GLN A 89 18.44 0.80 -1.76
C GLN A 89 17.49 -0.38 -1.57
N TYR A 90 17.74 -1.24 -0.57
CA TYR A 90 16.87 -2.37 -0.28
C TYR A 90 15.45 -1.93 0.10
N ILE A 91 15.32 -0.90 0.95
CA ILE A 91 14.01 -0.37 1.34
C ILE A 91 13.25 0.14 0.11
N ASN A 92 13.89 0.92 -0.76
CA ASN A 92 13.25 1.41 -1.97
C ASN A 92 12.81 0.27 -2.90
N GLN A 93 13.60 -0.80 -3.01
CA GLN A 93 13.20 -1.99 -3.77
C GLN A 93 11.96 -2.67 -3.18
N GLN A 94 11.86 -2.79 -1.85
CA GLN A 94 10.68 -3.35 -1.19
C GLN A 94 9.44 -2.47 -1.38
N LEU A 95 9.57 -1.15 -1.15
CA LEU A 95 8.48 -0.18 -1.36
C LEU A 95 8.03 -0.12 -2.83
N GLN A 96 8.95 -0.25 -3.78
CA GLN A 96 8.62 -0.35 -5.20
C GLN A 96 7.84 -1.63 -5.49
N GLY A 97 8.29 -2.77 -4.95
CA GLY A 97 7.62 -4.06 -5.08
C GLY A 97 6.20 -4.05 -4.53
N ILE A 98 6.00 -3.47 -3.34
CA ILE A 98 4.67 -3.29 -2.74
C ILE A 98 3.80 -2.39 -3.62
N GLY A 99 4.36 -1.29 -4.13
CA GLY A 99 3.64 -0.35 -5.00
C GLY A 99 3.17 -0.96 -6.31
N ILE A 100 3.97 -1.85 -6.91
CA ILE A 100 3.59 -2.59 -8.14
C ILE A 100 2.37 -3.48 -7.86
N GLU A 101 2.40 -4.27 -6.78
CA GLU A 101 1.28 -5.15 -6.43
C GLU A 101 0.01 -4.35 -6.09
N LEU A 102 0.15 -3.29 -5.29
CA LEU A 102 -0.97 -2.41 -4.94
C LEU A 102 -1.57 -1.73 -6.16
N GLY A 103 -0.74 -1.19 -7.05
CA GLY A 103 -1.17 -0.60 -8.32
C GLY A 103 -1.88 -1.60 -9.23
N GLY A 104 -1.39 -2.85 -9.28
CA GLY A 104 -2.04 -3.96 -9.97
C GLY A 104 -3.45 -4.23 -9.43
N TRP A 105 -3.59 -4.29 -8.10
CA TRP A 105 -4.89 -4.49 -7.45
C TRP A 105 -5.84 -3.31 -7.70
N ILE A 106 -5.37 -2.07 -7.62
CA ILE A 106 -6.16 -0.87 -7.97
C ILE A 106 -6.67 -0.95 -9.41
N LYS A 107 -5.81 -1.31 -10.36
CA LYS A 107 -6.19 -1.44 -11.78
C LYS A 107 -7.27 -2.52 -11.96
N GLN A 108 -7.14 -3.65 -11.28
CA GLN A 108 -8.15 -4.71 -11.28
C GLN A 108 -9.50 -4.22 -10.75
N GLN A 109 -9.52 -3.50 -9.63
CA GLN A 109 -10.76 -2.96 -9.04
C GLN A 109 -11.42 -1.90 -9.93
N LYS A 110 -10.62 -1.03 -10.60
CA LYS A 110 -11.14 -0.08 -11.58
C LYS A 110 -11.86 -0.79 -12.74
N GLN A 111 -11.26 -1.85 -13.29
CA GLN A 111 -11.87 -2.62 -14.36
C GLN A 111 -13.18 -3.31 -13.93
N GLN A 112 -13.20 -3.88 -12.73
CA GLN A 112 -14.40 -4.50 -12.17
C GLN A 112 -15.56 -3.50 -12.04
N ASN A 113 -15.28 -2.30 -11.53
CA ASN A 113 -16.27 -1.23 -11.41
C ASN A 113 -16.81 -0.75 -12.76
N ILE A 114 -15.96 -0.67 -13.80
CA ILE A 114 -16.39 -0.33 -15.16
C ILE A 114 -17.32 -1.41 -15.72
N ASN A 115 -16.95 -2.68 -15.56
CA ASN A 115 -17.75 -3.81 -16.05
C ASN A 115 -19.14 -3.85 -15.40
N LEU A 116 -19.22 -3.60 -14.08
CA LEU A 116 -20.48 -3.52 -13.34
C LEU A 116 -21.40 -2.40 -13.86
N LYS A 117 -20.84 -1.22 -14.14
CA LYS A 117 -21.61 -0.09 -14.71
C LYS A 117 -22.14 -0.41 -16.12
N ASN A 118 -21.33 -1.04 -16.96
CA ASN A 118 -21.71 -1.42 -18.31
C ASN A 118 -22.84 -2.47 -18.33
N GLN A 119 -22.77 -3.47 -17.45
CA GLN A 119 -23.83 -4.48 -17.29
C GLN A 119 -25.16 -3.85 -16.86
N HIS A 120 -25.11 -2.90 -15.93
CA HIS A 120 -26.30 -2.16 -15.48
C HIS A 120 -26.93 -1.39 -16.64
N ASN A 121 -26.14 -0.60 -17.39
CA ASN A 121 -26.62 0.19 -18.53
C ASN A 121 -27.27 -0.68 -19.63
N ASN A 122 -26.67 -1.81 -19.98
CA ASN A 122 -27.21 -2.73 -20.98
C ASN A 122 -28.58 -3.30 -20.56
N HIS A 123 -28.80 -3.55 -19.26
CA HIS A 123 -30.07 -4.07 -18.76
C HIS A 123 -31.22 -3.04 -18.88
N TYR A 124 -30.95 -1.75 -18.65
CA TYR A 124 -31.96 -0.69 -18.84
C TYR A 124 -32.28 -0.44 -20.31
N GLN A 125 -31.27 -0.47 -21.18
CA GLN A 125 -31.47 -0.30 -22.63
C GLN A 125 -32.33 -1.43 -23.21
N HIS A 126 -32.15 -2.66 -22.76
CA HIS A 126 -32.98 -3.78 -23.22
C HIS A 126 -34.44 -3.66 -22.77
N ARG A 127 -34.69 -3.17 -21.54
CA ARG A 127 -36.06 -2.91 -21.03
C ARG A 127 -36.76 -1.76 -21.73
N ALA A 128 -36.02 -0.74 -22.19
CA ALA A 128 -36.59 0.40 -22.91
C ALA A 128 -37.01 0.05 -24.35
N ASN A 129 -36.39 -0.96 -24.97
CA ASN A 129 -36.68 -1.38 -26.35
C ASN A 129 -37.78 -2.45 -26.47
N LEU A 130 -38.34 -2.90 -25.34
CA LEU A 130 -39.41 -3.93 -25.26
C LEU A 130 -40.80 -3.32 -25.01
N ASN A 131 -40.91 -1.99 -24.97
CA ASN A 131 -42.16 -1.22 -24.92
C ASN A 131 -42.30 -0.37 -26.18
#